data_AF-A0A510V646-F1
#
_entry.id   AF-A0A510V646-F1
#
_cell.length_a   1.000
_cell.length_b   1.000
_cell.length_c   1.000
_cell.angle_alpha   90.00
_cell.angle_beta   90.00
_cell.angle_gamma   90.00
#
_symmetry.space_group_name_H-M   'P 1'
#
loop_
_entity.id
_entity.type
_entity.pdbx_description
1 polymer ?
#
loop_
_entity_poly.entity_id
_entity_poly.type
_entity_poly.pdbx_seq_one_letter_code
_entity_poly.pdbx_strand_id
1 'polypeptide(L)'
;MDPVERSQQRVDELRALLRDVRAARSGVPSLSRPAGSVGARGTWTGSAANRLHRDELAPLSGGLSPSLQRAEQAIEDELGHALRAHDRATADAEAEKRATNE
;
A
#
# COMPACT_ATOMS: atom_id res chain seq x y z
N MET A 1 -20.94 14.28 16.47
CA MET A 1 -20.52 13.24 15.50
C MET A 1 -20.76 11.90 16.13
N ASP A 2 -21.67 11.14 15.54
CA ASP A 2 -22.00 9.81 16.04
C ASP A 2 -20.85 8.81 15.74
N PRO A 3 -20.82 7.63 16.40
CA PRO A 3 -19.78 6.63 16.18
C PRO A 3 -19.69 6.10 14.75
N VAL A 4 -20.81 6.09 14.01
CA VAL A 4 -20.90 5.62 12.62
C VAL A 4 -20.27 6.64 11.68
N GLU A 5 -20.60 7.93 11.83
CA GLU A 5 -20.00 9.05 11.11
C GLU A 5 -18.49 9.12 11.33
N ARG A 6 -18.03 8.98 12.59
CA ARG A 6 -16.59 9.01 12.91
C ARG A 6 -15.84 7.85 12.26
N SER A 7 -16.42 6.64 12.30
CA SER A 7 -15.79 5.47 11.70
C SER A 7 -15.80 5.53 10.17
N GLN A 8 -16.86 6.08 9.56
CA GLN A 8 -16.94 6.32 8.13
C GLN A 8 -15.88 7.33 7.66
N GLN A 9 -15.75 8.46 8.37
CA GLN A 9 -14.71 9.46 8.08
C GLN A 9 -13.31 8.82 8.09
N ARG A 10 -13.02 7.98 9.10
CA ARG A 10 -11.74 7.28 9.19
C ARG A 10 -11.48 6.35 8.01
N VAL A 11 -12.51 5.63 7.54
CA VAL A 11 -12.42 4.77 6.35
C VAL A 11 -12.11 5.61 5.10
N ASP A 12 -12.77 6.76 4.95
CA ASP A 12 -12.59 7.62 3.78
C ASP A 12 -11.20 8.28 3.76
N GLU A 13 -10.68 8.69 4.91
CA GLU A 13 -9.30 9.20 5.06
C GLU A 13 -8.27 8.14 4.65
N LEU A 14 -8.42 6.89 5.10
CA LEU A 14 -7.50 5.79 4.76
C LEU A 14 -7.58 5.42 3.28
N ARG A 15 -8.77 5.45 2.68
CA ARG A 15 -8.96 5.26 1.22
C ARG A 15 -8.30 6.36 0.42
N ALA A 16 -8.41 7.61 0.86
CA ALA A 16 -7.73 8.74 0.22
C ALA A 16 -6.21 8.57 0.28
N LEU A 17 -5.67 8.29 1.47
CA LEU A 17 -4.25 8.05 1.67
C LEU A 17 -3.71 6.91 0.79
N LEU A 18 -4.43 5.79 0.70
CA LEU A 18 -4.03 4.66 -0.15
C LEU A 18 -4.01 5.03 -1.64
N ARG A 19 -4.99 5.82 -2.12
CA ARG A 19 -4.99 6.33 -3.50
C ARG A 19 -3.79 7.21 -3.77
N ASP A 20 -3.48 8.13 -2.85
CA ASP A 20 -2.37 9.07 -2.99
C ASP A 20 -1.03 8.34 -3.01
N VAL A 21 -0.84 7.33 -2.15
CA VAL A 21 0.36 6.48 -2.14
C VAL A 21 0.50 5.71 -3.46
N ARG A 22 -0.58 5.13 -3.98
CA ARG A 22 -0.56 4.41 -5.27
C ARG A 22 -0.33 5.33 -6.46
N ALA A 23 -0.86 6.55 -6.43
CA ALA A 23 -0.61 7.58 -7.44
C ALA A 23 0.83 8.07 -7.41
N ALA A 24 1.39 8.30 -6.22
CA ALA A 24 2.79 8.65 -6.05
C ALA A 24 3.70 7.52 -6.56
N ARG A 25 3.38 6.26 -6.24
CA ARG A 25 4.09 5.06 -6.72
C ARG A 25 4.13 4.97 -8.25
N SER A 26 3.02 5.21 -8.94
CA SER A 26 2.98 5.11 -10.40
C SER A 26 3.82 6.19 -11.10
N GLY A 27 4.05 7.32 -10.43
CA GLY A 27 4.94 8.39 -10.88
C GLY A 27 6.42 8.15 -10.63
N VAL A 28 6.81 7.14 -9.84
CA VAL A 28 8.23 6.83 -9.60
C VAL A 28 8.82 6.16 -10.84
N PRO A 29 9.87 6.74 -11.45
CA PRO A 29 10.56 6.11 -12.58
C PRO A 29 11.16 4.77 -12.13
N SER A 30 10.64 3.66 -12.64
CA SER A 30 11.18 2.33 -12.36
C SER A 30 12.29 1.99 -13.34
N LEU A 31 13.49 1.70 -12.83
CA LEU A 31 14.59 1.17 -13.64
C LEU A 31 14.39 -0.33 -13.99
N SER A 32 13.27 -0.94 -13.61
CA SER A 32 12.93 -2.33 -13.98
C SER A 32 12.95 -2.58 -15.49
N ARG A 33 12.53 -1.61 -16.30
CA ARG A 33 12.60 -1.68 -17.77
C ARG A 33 14.03 -1.50 -18.31
N PRO A 34 14.75 -0.43 -17.94
CA PRO A 34 16.14 -0.25 -18.33
C PRO A 34 17.07 -1.38 -17.91
N ALA A 35 16.95 -1.92 -16.69
CA ALA A 35 17.79 -3.02 -16.22
C ALA A 35 17.62 -4.29 -17.05
N GLY A 36 16.38 -4.57 -17.53
CA GLY A 36 16.13 -5.63 -18.50
C GLY A 36 16.80 -5.39 -19.87
N SER A 37 16.96 -4.12 -20.28
CA SER A 37 17.67 -3.75 -21.50
C SER A 37 19.20 -3.79 -21.39
N VAL A 38 19.76 -3.82 -20.16
CA VAL A 38 21.21 -4.05 -19.95
C VAL A 38 21.57 -5.55 -20.00
N GLY A 39 20.64 -6.41 -20.43
CA GLY A 39 20.84 -7.83 -20.67
C GLY A 39 20.27 -8.73 -19.58
N ALA A 40 19.69 -9.86 -19.98
CA ALA A 40 19.08 -10.82 -19.08
C ALA A 40 20.09 -11.36 -18.04
N ARG A 41 19.59 -11.84 -16.90
CA ARG A 41 20.41 -12.56 -15.89
C ARG A 41 21.26 -13.63 -16.60
N GLY A 42 22.59 -13.49 -16.55
CA GLY A 42 23.54 -14.40 -17.22
C GLY A 42 24.23 -13.84 -18.46
N THR A 43 23.82 -12.69 -19.01
CA THR A 43 24.55 -12.02 -20.11
C THR A 43 25.82 -11.29 -19.63
N TRP A 44 25.93 -11.05 -18.32
CA TRP A 44 27.05 -10.36 -17.69
C TRP A 44 28.13 -11.38 -17.33
N THR A 45 29.12 -11.56 -18.20
CA THR A 45 30.28 -12.41 -17.95
C THR A 45 31.34 -11.64 -17.15
N GLY A 46 31.66 -12.10 -15.94
CA GLY A 46 32.72 -11.54 -15.09
C GLY A 46 32.26 -11.08 -13.70
N SER A 47 33.13 -11.17 -12.71
CA SER A 47 32.78 -10.90 -11.30
C SER A 47 32.49 -9.43 -10.99
N ALA A 48 33.05 -8.49 -11.75
CA ALA A 48 32.76 -7.05 -11.63
C ALA A 48 31.38 -6.71 -12.22
N ALA A 49 31.10 -7.26 -13.39
CA ALA A 49 29.83 -7.17 -14.12
C ALA A 49 28.65 -7.72 -13.28
N ASN A 50 28.81 -8.90 -12.69
CA ASN A 50 27.81 -9.47 -11.79
C ASN A 50 27.63 -8.66 -10.49
N ARG A 51 28.72 -8.09 -9.95
CA ARG A 51 28.65 -7.21 -8.78
C ARG A 51 27.90 -5.91 -9.08
N LEU A 52 28.22 -5.23 -10.18
CA LEU A 52 27.51 -4.03 -10.59
C LEU A 52 26.01 -4.29 -10.79
N HIS A 53 25.65 -5.40 -11.45
CA HIS A 53 24.26 -5.77 -11.60
C HIS A 53 23.58 -6.02 -10.24
N ARG A 54 24.17 -6.84 -9.37
CA ARG A 54 23.54 -7.25 -8.11
C ARG A 54 23.53 -6.16 -7.05
N ASP A 55 24.61 -5.39 -6.95
CA ASP A 55 24.87 -4.51 -5.82
C ASP A 55 24.43 -3.07 -6.13
N GLU A 56 24.37 -2.67 -7.42
CA GLU A 56 24.00 -1.31 -7.82
C GLU A 56 22.72 -1.26 -8.67
N LEU A 57 22.65 -2.02 -9.77
CA LEU A 57 21.52 -1.90 -10.71
C LEU A 57 20.24 -2.58 -10.21
N ALA A 58 20.35 -3.78 -9.62
CA ALA A 58 19.20 -4.53 -9.13
C ALA A 58 18.42 -3.80 -8.01
N PRO A 59 19.08 -3.21 -6.98
CA PRO A 59 18.40 -2.41 -5.97
C PRO A 59 17.69 -1.19 -6.56
N LEU A 60 18.27 -0.57 -7.59
CA LEU A 60 17.69 0.60 -8.26
C LEU A 60 16.55 0.22 -9.24
N SER A 61 16.54 -1.03 -9.72
CA SER A 61 15.53 -1.58 -10.63
C SER A 61 14.24 -2.06 -9.93
N GLY A 62 14.26 -2.21 -8.60
CA GLY A 62 13.07 -2.52 -7.82
C GLY A 62 12.15 -1.31 -7.78
N GLY A 63 10.98 -1.41 -8.42
CA GLY A 63 10.04 -0.30 -8.62
C GLY A 63 9.49 0.41 -7.37
N LEU A 64 9.92 0.04 -6.16
CA LEU A 64 9.73 0.77 -4.90
C LEU A 64 10.81 0.38 -3.88
N SER A 65 11.23 1.32 -3.03
CA SER A 65 11.99 0.99 -1.81
C SER A 65 11.14 0.04 -0.93
N PRO A 66 11.72 -1.02 -0.35
CA PRO A 66 11.01 -1.94 0.56
C PRO A 66 10.26 -1.24 1.71
N SER A 67 10.71 -0.04 2.09
CA SER A 67 10.05 0.80 3.09
C SER A 67 8.69 1.31 2.61
N LEU A 68 8.55 1.67 1.33
CA LEU A 68 7.30 2.20 0.78
C LEU A 68 6.27 1.08 0.56
N GLN A 69 6.71 -0.11 0.17
CA GLN A 69 5.83 -1.30 0.13
C GLN A 69 5.28 -1.65 1.52
N ARG A 70 6.13 -1.60 2.56
CA ARG A 70 5.69 -1.80 3.95
C ARG A 70 4.71 -0.72 4.41
N ALA A 71 4.90 0.53 3.99
CA ALA A 71 3.97 1.61 4.28
C ALA A 71 2.61 1.42 3.58
N GLU A 72 2.59 1.03 2.31
CA GLU A 72 1.36 0.70 1.57
C GLU A 72 0.61 -0.44 2.28
N GLN A 73 1.30 -1.52 2.65
CA GLN A 73 0.69 -2.65 3.37
C GLN A 73 0.11 -2.22 4.73
N ALA A 74 0.83 -1.39 5.50
CA ALA A 74 0.34 -0.90 6.79
C ALA A 74 -0.95 -0.08 6.66
N ILE A 75 -1.10 0.70 5.58
CA ILE A 75 -2.33 1.45 5.29
C ILE A 75 -3.48 0.50 4.93
N GLU A 76 -3.21 -0.56 4.16
CA GLU A 76 -4.21 -1.58 3.82
C GLU A 76 -4.69 -2.35 5.06
N ASP A 77 -3.77 -2.71 5.97
CA ASP A 77 -4.09 -3.41 7.20
C ASP A 77 -4.95 -2.55 8.14
N GLU A 78 -4.61 -1.27 8.26
CA GLU A 78 -5.35 -0.27 9.04
C GLU A 78 -6.74 -0.01 8.42
N LEU A 79 -6.85 0.06 7.10
CA LEU A 79 -8.15 0.16 6.40
C LEU A 79 -9.03 -1.05 6.70
N GLY A 80 -8.46 -2.25 6.71
CA GLY A 80 -9.17 -3.46 7.11
C GLY A 80 -9.69 -3.40 8.55
N HIS A 81 -8.91 -2.83 9.47
CA HIS A 81 -9.34 -2.59 10.85
C HIS A 81 -10.48 -1.55 10.94
N ALA A 82 -10.35 -0.44 10.23
CA ALA A 82 -11.34 0.63 10.22
C ALA A 82 -12.69 0.17 9.66
N LEU A 83 -12.69 -0.63 8.58
CA LEU A 83 -13.91 -1.21 8.02
C LEU A 83 -14.63 -2.10 9.04
N ARG A 84 -13.91 -3.02 9.70
CA ARG A 84 -14.50 -3.87 10.76
C ARG A 84 -15.01 -3.06 11.96
N ALA A 85 -14.37 -1.94 12.28
CA ALA A 85 -14.84 -1.04 13.34
C ALA A 85 -16.12 -0.31 12.93
N HIS A 86 -16.22 0.12 11.67
CA HIS A 86 -17.41 0.74 11.11
C HIS A 86 -18.61 -0.22 11.06
N ASP A 87 -18.39 -1.46 10.63
CA ASP A 87 -19.42 -2.50 10.61
C ASP A 87 -20.00 -2.74 12.02
N ARG A 88 -19.13 -2.79 13.03
CA ARG A 88 -19.54 -2.91 14.44
C ARG A 88 -20.33 -1.69 14.91
N ALA A 89 -19.83 -0.48 14.66
CA ALA A 89 -20.52 0.75 15.05
C ALA A 89 -21.93 0.86 14.41
N THR A 90 -22.06 0.39 13.17
CA THR A 90 -23.35 0.37 12.45
C THR A 90 -24.29 -0.65 13.06
N ALA A 91 -23.81 -1.87 13.36
CA ALA A 91 -24.60 -2.90 14.02
C ALA A 91 -25.08 -2.46 15.42
N ASP A 92 -24.22 -1.81 16.21
CA ASP A 92 -24.57 -1.28 17.53
C ASP A 92 -25.65 -0.19 17.43
N ALA A 93 -25.49 0.74 16.48
CA ALA A 93 -26.47 1.79 16.24
C ALA A 93 -27.84 1.24 15.76
N GLU A 94 -27.84 0.16 14.98
CA GLU A 94 -29.08 -0.53 14.59
C GLU A 94 -29.74 -1.25 15.78
N ALA A 95 -28.95 -1.91 16.63
CA ALA A 95 -29.47 -2.59 17.81
C ALA A 95 -30.11 -1.58 18.79
N GLU A 96 -29.47 -0.44 19.01
CA GLU A 96 -29.99 0.64 19.85
C GLU A 96 -31.30 1.21 19.31
N LYS A 97 -31.39 1.46 17.99
CA LYS A 97 -32.62 1.91 17.31
C LYS A 97 -33.76 0.90 17.43
N ARG A 98 -33.48 -0.40 17.40
CA ARG A 98 -34.50 -1.44 17.59
C ARG A 98 -35.00 -1.43 19.04
N ALA A 99 -34.09 -1.36 20.01
CA ALA A 99 -34.43 -1.33 21.43
C ALA A 99 -35.19 -0.07 21.88
N THR A 100 -35.05 1.05 21.16
CA THR A 100 -35.79 2.30 21.45
C THR A 100 -37.15 2.41 20.77
N ASN A 101 -37.43 1.54 19.78
CA ASN A 101 -38.72 1.49 19.07
C ASN A 101 -39.68 0.41 19.60
N GLU A 102 -39.25 -0.37 20.60
CA GLU A 102 -40.08 -1.29 21.39
C GLU A 102 -40.54 -0.64 22.69
#